data_AF-A0A7W9BH75-F1
#
_entry.id   AF-A0A7W9BH75-F1
#
_cell.length_a   1.000
_cell.length_b   1.000
_cell.length_c   1.000
_cell.angle_alpha   90.00
_cell.angle_beta   90.00
_cell.angle_gamma   90.00
#
_symmetry.space_group_name_H-M   'P 1'
#
loop_
_entity.id
_entity.type
_entity.pdbx_description
1 polymer ?
#
loop_
_entity_poly.entity_id
_entity_poly.type
_entity_poly.pdbx_seq_one_letter_code
_entity_poly.pdbx_strand_id
1 'polypeptide(L)'
;AAGILAAEAYHAGLVRTVLYAKGITTAAVVTNVGKISDARDTLDKNGDSDQGIAGTGGTSNIVPADESAIAYSRNSQQVHNIVYLNATGSNVNGGGFFPNGTNNPNPALKVGLS
;
A
#
# COMPACT_ATOMS: atom_id res chain seq x y z
N ALA A 1 3.94 -19.28 4.42
CA ALA A 1 3.17 -18.48 5.39
C ALA A 1 1.72 -18.23 4.90
N ALA A 2 0.97 -19.26 4.49
CA ALA A 2 -0.34 -19.05 3.86
C ALA A 2 -1.43 -18.56 4.84
N GLY A 3 -1.43 -19.05 6.09
CA GLY A 3 -2.45 -18.69 7.09
C GLY A 3 -2.41 -17.22 7.51
N ILE A 4 -1.22 -16.63 7.68
CA ILE A 4 -1.08 -15.22 8.06
C ILE A 4 -1.51 -14.30 6.91
N LEU A 5 -1.13 -14.62 5.68
CA LEU A 5 -1.56 -13.86 4.50
C LEU A 5 -3.07 -13.94 4.28
N ALA A 6 -3.69 -15.09 4.54
CA ALA A 6 -5.14 -15.24 4.47
C ALA A 6 -5.86 -14.36 5.51
N ALA A 7 -5.35 -14.29 6.74
CA ALA A 7 -5.90 -13.42 7.78
C ALA A 7 -5.73 -11.93 7.41
N GLU A 8 -4.58 -11.53 6.87
CA GLU A 8 -4.34 -10.17 6.40
C GLU A 8 -5.28 -9.79 5.25
N ALA A 9 -5.50 -10.68 4.28
CA ALA A 9 -6.43 -10.47 3.18
C ALA A 9 -7.89 -10.31 3.68
N TYR A 10 -8.32 -11.17 4.62
CA TYR A 10 -9.65 -11.07 5.23
C TYR A 10 -9.85 -9.72 5.94
N HIS A 11 -8.88 -9.30 6.76
CA HIS A 11 -8.95 -8.00 7.44
C HIS A 11 -8.90 -6.82 6.46
N ALA A 12 -8.07 -6.90 5.42
CA ALA A 12 -7.99 -5.85 4.41
C ALA A 12 -9.32 -5.69 3.66
N GLY A 13 -9.98 -6.79 3.30
CA GLY A 13 -11.31 -6.75 2.68
C GLY A 13 -12.37 -6.12 3.57
N LEU A 14 -12.36 -6.43 4.88
CA LEU A 14 -13.28 -5.82 5.84
C LEU A 14 -13.06 -4.31 5.97
N VAL A 15 -11.82 -3.87 6.13
CA VAL A 15 -11.48 -2.44 6.23
C VAL A 15 -11.93 -1.68 4.98
N ARG A 16 -11.65 -2.23 3.79
CA ARG A 16 -12.09 -1.65 2.51
C ARG A 16 -13.61 -1.54 2.42
N THR A 17 -14.33 -2.59 2.81
CA THR A 17 -15.81 -2.62 2.85
C THR A 17 -16.35 -1.50 3.74
N VAL A 18 -15.80 -1.34 4.95
CA VAL A 18 -16.24 -0.32 5.90
C VAL A 18 -15.95 1.09 5.40
N LEU A 19 -14.78 1.33 4.81
CA LEU A 19 -14.42 2.63 4.24
C LEU A 19 -15.32 2.98 3.04
N TYR A 20 -15.62 2.01 2.18
CA TYR A 20 -16.52 2.21 1.06
C TYR A 20 -17.93 2.58 1.52
N ALA A 21 -18.47 1.85 2.51
CA ALA A 21 -19.78 2.14 3.09
C ALA A 21 -19.84 3.55 3.71
N LYS A 22 -18.80 3.97 4.44
CA LYS A 22 -18.69 5.35 4.94
C LYS A 22 -18.59 6.38 3.81
N GLY A 23 -17.96 6.01 2.71
CA GLY A 23 -17.85 6.78 1.48
C GLY A 23 -19.18 7.16 0.85
N ILE A 24 -20.21 6.32 0.98
CA ILE A 24 -21.55 6.58 0.46
C ILE A 24 -22.15 7.84 1.10
N THR A 25 -22.00 8.00 2.42
CA THR A 25 -22.50 9.17 3.15
C THR A 25 -21.50 10.32 3.16
N THR A 26 -20.21 10.04 2.97
CA THR A 26 -19.12 11.01 3.08
C THR A 26 -18.12 10.80 1.95
N ALA A 27 -18.43 11.35 0.78
CA ALA A 27 -17.65 11.16 -0.46
C ALA A 27 -16.15 11.46 -0.30
N ALA A 28 -15.79 12.39 0.59
CA ALA A 28 -14.39 12.70 0.91
C ALA A 28 -13.58 11.49 1.40
N VAL A 29 -14.22 10.47 2.00
CA VAL A 29 -13.55 9.21 2.39
C VAL A 29 -13.02 8.49 1.15
N VAL A 30 -13.86 8.29 0.13
CA VAL A 30 -13.44 7.64 -1.13
C VAL A 30 -12.34 8.45 -1.80
N THR A 31 -12.51 9.77 -1.88
CA THR A 31 -11.50 10.67 -2.46
C THR A 31 -10.15 10.57 -1.75
N ASN A 32 -10.14 10.59 -0.42
CA ASN A 32 -8.89 10.56 0.35
C ASN A 32 -8.23 9.18 0.32
N VAL A 33 -9.00 8.10 0.36
CA VAL A 33 -8.45 6.75 0.20
C VAL A 33 -7.86 6.55 -1.19
N GLY A 34 -8.52 7.06 -2.24
CA GLY A 34 -7.97 7.09 -3.60
C GLY A 34 -6.62 7.80 -3.67
N LYS A 35 -6.52 9.01 -3.11
CA LYS A 35 -5.24 9.75 -3.05
C LYS A 35 -4.12 8.99 -2.33
N ILE A 36 -4.45 8.24 -1.28
CA ILE A 36 -3.47 7.41 -0.56
C ILE A 36 -3.04 6.21 -1.41
N SER A 37 -3.94 5.66 -2.22
CA SER A 37 -3.62 4.65 -3.24
C SER A 37 -2.65 5.19 -4.28
N ASP A 38 -3.01 6.29 -4.95
CA ASP A 38 -2.21 6.90 -6.01
C ASP A 38 -0.80 7.29 -5.51
N ALA A 39 -0.73 7.79 -4.26
CA ALA A 39 0.55 8.10 -3.63
C ALA A 39 1.41 6.84 -3.42
N ARG A 40 0.82 5.72 -3.02
CA ARG A 40 1.55 4.46 -2.83
C ARG A 40 2.00 3.84 -4.15
N ASP A 41 1.19 3.89 -5.20
CA ASP A 41 1.58 3.46 -6.55
C ASP A 41 2.74 4.30 -7.09
N THR A 42 2.69 5.62 -6.88
CA THR A 42 3.81 6.51 -7.25
C THR A 42 5.11 6.11 -6.55
N LEU A 43 5.02 5.67 -5.30
CA LEU A 43 6.17 5.31 -4.49
C LEU A 43 6.70 3.89 -4.79
N ASP A 44 5.83 2.91 -5.00
CA ASP A 44 6.27 1.55 -5.28
C ASP A 44 6.79 1.35 -6.72
N LYS A 45 6.44 2.25 -7.64
CA LYS A 45 6.94 2.26 -9.04
C LYS A 45 6.56 1.00 -9.82
N ASN A 46 5.45 0.33 -9.46
CA ASN A 46 4.99 -0.91 -10.08
C ASN A 46 3.76 -0.75 -10.99
N GLY A 47 3.43 0.46 -11.41
CA GLY A 47 2.19 0.75 -12.13
C GLY A 47 1.00 0.86 -11.18
N ASP A 48 -0.20 0.50 -11.65
CA ASP A 48 -1.44 0.53 -10.86
C ASP A 48 -1.64 -0.80 -10.11
N SER A 49 -0.83 -0.99 -9.06
CA SER A 49 -0.88 -2.19 -8.21
C SER A 49 -1.52 -1.93 -6.85
N ASP A 50 -1.81 -0.66 -6.54
CA ASP A 50 -2.50 -0.20 -5.36
C ASP A 50 -3.82 0.47 -5.72
N GLN A 51 -4.83 -0.36 -5.89
CA GLN A 51 -6.15 0.12 -6.26
C GLN A 51 -6.92 0.70 -5.06
N GLY A 52 -7.58 1.82 -5.32
CA GLY A 52 -8.51 2.46 -4.38
C GLY A 52 -9.73 1.59 -4.08
N ILE A 53 -10.57 2.04 -3.13
CA ILE A 53 -11.74 1.28 -2.64
C ILE A 53 -13.00 1.38 -3.52
N ALA A 54 -12.97 2.23 -4.55
CA ALA A 54 -14.07 2.44 -5.48
C ALA A 54 -13.62 2.08 -6.90
N GLY A 55 -14.36 1.19 -7.55
CA GLY A 55 -14.20 0.84 -8.94
C GLY A 55 -15.06 1.69 -9.87
N THR A 56 -15.05 1.35 -11.16
CA THR A 56 -15.87 2.02 -12.18
C THR A 56 -17.36 1.94 -11.84
N GLY A 57 -18.09 3.03 -12.10
CA GLY A 57 -19.54 3.07 -11.93
C GLY A 57 -20.03 3.04 -10.47
N GLY A 58 -19.16 3.32 -9.48
CA GLY A 58 -19.55 3.26 -8.07
C GLY A 58 -19.67 1.82 -7.55
N THR A 59 -18.82 0.93 -8.05
CA THR A 59 -18.65 -0.41 -7.49
C THR A 59 -17.65 -0.38 -6.34
N SER A 60 -17.79 -1.30 -5.38
CA SER A 60 -16.82 -1.43 -4.30
C SER A 60 -15.64 -2.28 -4.74
N ASN A 61 -14.41 -1.84 -4.45
CA ASN A 61 -13.22 -2.66 -4.58
C ASN A 61 -12.75 -3.12 -3.20
N ILE A 62 -13.04 -4.39 -2.88
CA ILE A 62 -12.70 -5.00 -1.60
C ILE A 62 -11.42 -5.84 -1.67
N VAL A 63 -10.92 -6.18 -2.86
CA VAL A 63 -9.71 -6.99 -3.07
C VAL A 63 -8.93 -6.41 -4.25
N PRO A 64 -7.78 -5.75 -4.02
CA PRO A 64 -6.91 -5.29 -5.10
C PRO A 64 -6.15 -6.49 -5.69
N ALA A 65 -6.69 -7.06 -6.76
CA ALA A 65 -6.18 -8.26 -7.39
C ALA A 65 -6.18 -8.15 -8.91
N ASP A 66 -5.39 -9.02 -9.54
CA ASP A 66 -5.38 -9.18 -10.99
C ASP A 66 -6.61 -9.94 -11.50
N GLU A 67 -6.68 -10.16 -12.82
CA GLU A 67 -7.77 -10.88 -13.50
C GLU A 67 -7.92 -12.34 -13.02
N SER A 68 -6.90 -12.90 -12.37
CA SER A 68 -6.92 -14.25 -11.78
C SER A 68 -7.32 -14.25 -10.30
N ALA A 69 -7.77 -13.10 -9.77
CA ALA A 69 -8.08 -12.88 -8.35
C ALA A 69 -6.87 -13.10 -7.42
N ILE A 70 -5.66 -12.89 -7.92
CA ILE A 70 -4.45 -12.92 -7.11
C ILE A 70 -4.17 -11.49 -6.62
N ALA A 71 -4.13 -11.33 -5.30
CA ALA A 71 -3.84 -10.03 -4.69
C ALA A 71 -2.44 -9.55 -5.09
N TYR A 72 -2.32 -8.27 -5.44
CA TYR A 72 -1.03 -7.69 -5.79
C TYR A 72 -0.05 -7.76 -4.63
N SER A 73 1.14 -8.30 -4.88
CA SER A 73 2.21 -8.41 -3.90
C SER A 73 3.21 -7.28 -4.02
N ARG A 74 3.87 -6.94 -2.90
CA ARG A 74 5.02 -6.02 -2.89
C ARG A 74 6.30 -6.74 -2.52
N ASN A 75 7.37 -6.46 -3.25
CA ASN A 75 8.72 -6.83 -2.88
C ASN A 75 9.32 -5.83 -1.88
N SER A 76 10.50 -6.17 -1.34
CA SER A 76 11.16 -5.33 -0.34
C SER A 76 11.48 -3.92 -0.83
N GLN A 77 11.87 -3.74 -2.10
CA GLN A 77 12.16 -2.43 -2.70
C GLN A 77 10.93 -1.54 -2.77
N GLN A 78 9.80 -2.11 -3.17
CA GLN A 78 8.52 -1.42 -3.24
C GLN A 78 8.08 -0.95 -1.84
N VAL A 79 8.15 -1.83 -0.84
CA VAL A 79 7.84 -1.46 0.55
C VAL A 79 8.80 -0.39 1.06
N HIS A 80 10.10 -0.51 0.79
CA HIS A 80 11.11 0.46 1.19
C HIS A 80 10.82 1.85 0.62
N ASN A 81 10.53 1.95 -0.68
CA ASN A 81 10.21 3.23 -1.29
C ASN A 81 8.97 3.88 -0.64
N ILE A 82 7.93 3.09 -0.34
CA ILE A 82 6.73 3.58 0.32
C ILE A 82 7.05 4.12 1.71
N VAL A 83 7.71 3.34 2.57
CA VAL A 83 7.93 3.74 3.97
C VAL A 83 8.90 4.92 4.12
N TYR A 84 9.82 5.09 3.17
CA TYR A 84 10.73 6.23 3.11
C TYR A 84 10.19 7.40 2.28
N LEU A 85 8.97 7.32 1.74
CA LEU A 85 8.38 8.30 0.81
C LEU A 85 9.34 8.65 -0.35
N ASN A 86 10.04 7.65 -0.88
CA ASN A 86 11.08 7.78 -1.87
C ASN A 86 10.59 7.45 -3.29
N ALA A 87 10.05 8.46 -3.99
CA ALA A 87 9.59 8.30 -5.37
C ALA A 87 10.73 8.11 -6.39
N THR A 88 11.98 8.42 -6.03
CA THR A 88 13.12 8.27 -6.95
C THR A 88 13.46 6.81 -7.18
N GLY A 89 13.21 5.95 -6.18
CA GLY A 89 13.64 4.55 -6.16
C GLY A 89 15.14 4.37 -5.92
N SER A 90 15.86 5.45 -5.59
CA SER A 90 17.26 5.38 -5.16
C SER A 90 17.36 4.63 -3.84
N ASN A 91 18.47 3.95 -3.57
CA ASN A 91 18.72 3.42 -2.24
C ASN A 91 18.89 4.59 -1.23
N VAL A 92 18.07 4.63 -0.17
CA VAL A 92 18.11 5.67 0.88
C VAL A 92 18.15 5.04 2.27
N ASN A 93 18.81 5.73 3.20
CA ASN A 93 18.93 5.29 4.61
C ASN A 93 18.03 6.08 5.57
N GLY A 94 17.22 7.02 5.05
CA GLY A 94 16.43 7.97 5.83
C GLY A 94 15.42 8.73 4.97
N GLY A 95 14.29 9.12 5.55
CA GLY A 95 13.18 9.81 4.87
C GLY A 95 11.80 9.32 5.30
N GLY A 96 10.75 10.03 4.90
CA GLY A 96 9.36 9.62 5.12
C GLY A 96 9.03 9.33 6.59
N PHE A 97 8.49 8.14 6.86
CA PHE A 97 8.13 7.69 8.22
C PHE A 97 9.35 7.40 9.10
N PHE A 98 10.54 7.28 8.50
CA PHE A 98 11.80 7.04 9.18
C PHE A 98 12.84 8.12 8.80
N PRO A 99 12.65 9.39 9.20
CA PRO A 99 13.54 10.49 8.81
C PRO A 99 15.02 10.23 9.14
N ASN A 100 15.27 9.52 10.25
CA ASN A 100 16.60 9.16 10.74
C ASN A 100 16.95 7.68 10.50
N GLY A 101 16.25 7.01 9.58
CA GLY A 101 16.34 5.57 9.38
C GLY A 101 15.62 4.76 10.45
N THR A 102 15.60 3.44 10.29
CA THR A 102 14.98 2.53 11.28
C THR A 102 15.87 2.35 12.50
N ASN A 103 15.26 2.13 13.67
CA ASN A 103 15.99 1.76 14.88
C ASN A 103 16.28 0.26 14.91
N ASN A 104 17.07 -0.23 13.95
CA ASN A 104 17.49 -1.63 13.91
C ASN A 104 18.84 -1.82 14.64
N PRO A 105 18.95 -2.71 15.64
CA PRO A 105 20.23 -2.99 16.28
C PRO A 105 21.27 -3.60 15.33
N ASN A 106 20.84 -4.21 14.20
CA ASN A 106 21.72 -4.71 13.16
C ASN A 106 22.05 -3.60 12.13
N PRO A 107 23.31 -3.11 12.06
CA PRO A 107 23.72 -2.04 11.13
C PRO A 107 23.55 -2.42 9.66
N ALA A 108 23.66 -3.71 9.32
CA ALA A 108 23.46 -4.20 7.95
C ALA A 108 22.01 -4.08 7.47
N LEU A 109 21.07 -3.81 8.37
CA LEU A 109 19.64 -3.61 8.06
C LEU A 109 19.19 -2.15 8.26
N LYS A 110 20.14 -1.25 8.55
CA LYS A 110 19.95 0.21 8.56
C LYS A 110 20.32 0.86 7.23
N VAL A 111 21.13 0.17 6.44
CA VAL A 111 21.46 0.57 5.08
C VAL A 111 20.29 0.20 4.18
N GLY A 112 19.89 1.08 3.28
CA GLY A 112 18.80 0.79 2.36
C GLY A 112 19.19 -0.29 1.37
N LEU A 113 18.24 -0.66 0.52
CA LEU A 113 18.30 -1.90 -0.26
C LEU A 113 19.38 -1.83 -1.36
N SER A 114 20.33 -2.76 -1.29
CA SER A 114 21.40 -2.96 -2.28
C SER A 114 20.89 -3.54 -3.59
#